data_AF-A0A1R1YBU2-F1
#
_entry.id   AF-A0A1R1YBU2-F1
#
_cell.length_a   1.000
_cell.length_b   1.000
_cell.length_c   1.000
_cell.angle_alpha   90.00
_cell.angle_beta   90.00
_cell.angle_gamma   90.00
#
_symmetry.space_group_name_H-M   'P 1'
#
loop_
_entity.id
_entity.type
_entity.pdbx_description
1 polymer ?
#
loop_
_entity_poly.entity_id
_entity_poly.type
_entity_poly.pdbx_seq_one_letter_code
_entity_poly.pdbx_strand_id
1 'polypeptide(L)'
;MGFNSFGHEGHDGHNPGGAVCSMNMALNWQTKNVCILVESWRIDSFYSLIISCILVFSLGLFFEKLRLLISNYEDSISKQNLYIEELESNESSITPLSNLHNLQHNVSKSSRMIRASLYGFMIFYSYCMMLIAMTYNGFLIVSLISGTIAGFYYYTSSTSVSNRTLSCH
;
A
#
# COMPACT_ATOMS: atom_id res chain seq x y z
N MET A 1 -25.16 -5.03 67.17
CA MET A 1 -25.29 -4.45 65.83
C MET A 1 -25.38 -2.94 65.98
N GLY A 2 -24.34 -2.21 65.58
CA GLY A 2 -24.22 -0.77 65.79
C GLY A 2 -23.12 -0.16 64.93
N PHE A 3 -23.55 0.43 63.81
CA PHE A 3 -23.06 1.60 63.07
C PHE A 3 -21.56 1.97 62.97
N ASN A 4 -21.15 2.18 61.72
CA ASN A 4 -19.88 2.77 61.24
C ASN A 4 -19.73 4.27 61.58
N SER A 5 -18.49 4.70 61.86
CA SER A 5 -17.88 5.99 61.44
C SER A 5 -16.38 5.93 61.75
N PHE A 6 -15.50 5.74 60.77
CA PHE A 6 -14.87 6.77 59.92
C PHE A 6 -14.13 7.86 60.69
N GLY A 7 -12.80 7.79 60.60
CA GLY A 7 -11.85 8.82 61.02
C GLY A 7 -10.51 8.55 60.33
N HIS A 8 -10.52 8.58 58.99
CA HIS A 8 -9.29 8.60 58.20
C HIS A 8 -8.87 10.06 58.11
N GLU A 9 -7.92 10.47 58.97
CA GLU A 9 -7.26 11.76 58.84
C GLU A 9 -6.39 11.76 57.58
N GLY A 10 -6.47 12.89 56.88
CA GLY A 10 -6.07 13.04 55.50
C GLY A 10 -4.59 13.22 55.27
N HIS A 11 -4.22 13.10 53.99
CA HIS A 11 -3.26 13.99 53.37
C HIS A 11 -3.63 14.09 51.88
N ASP A 12 -4.31 15.20 51.55
CA ASP A 12 -4.32 15.78 50.22
C ASP A 12 -2.88 16.08 49.80
N GLY A 13 -2.42 15.41 48.76
CA GLY A 13 -1.09 15.56 48.18
C GLY A 13 -1.18 15.49 46.67
N HIS A 14 -1.77 16.53 46.07
CA HIS A 14 -1.64 16.78 44.64
C HIS A 14 -0.15 16.95 44.29
N ASN A 15 0.41 16.02 43.51
CA ASN A 15 1.48 16.35 42.59
C ASN A 15 1.32 15.53 41.29
N PRO A 16 1.10 16.18 40.13
CA PRO A 16 0.93 15.52 38.83
C PRO A 16 2.25 14.91 38.34
N GLY A 17 2.67 13.80 38.95
CA GLY A 17 3.91 13.08 38.65
C GLY A 17 3.85 12.12 37.46
N GLY A 18 2.89 12.29 36.55
CA GLY A 18 2.75 11.45 35.36
C GLY A 18 3.60 11.92 34.17
N ALA A 19 4.84 12.34 34.36
CA ALA A 19 5.75 12.67 33.25
C ALA A 19 6.34 11.38 32.66
N VAL A 20 5.50 10.58 31.98
CA VAL A 20 5.93 9.41 31.21
C VAL A 20 5.49 9.56 29.76
N CYS A 21 6.32 10.22 28.96
CA CYS A 21 6.49 9.95 27.53
C CYS A 21 7.89 10.41 27.10
N SER A 22 8.88 9.54 27.26
CA SER A 22 10.12 9.61 26.47
C SER A 22 10.25 8.30 25.69
N MET A 23 9.50 8.21 24.60
CA MET A 23 9.85 7.30 23.50
C MET A 23 10.08 8.19 22.30
N ASN A 24 11.33 8.60 22.11
CA ASN A 24 11.71 9.41 20.98
C ASN A 24 11.67 8.57 19.70
N MET A 25 10.55 8.66 18.99
CA MET A 25 10.41 8.34 17.57
C MET A 25 9.96 9.63 16.83
N ALA A 26 10.65 10.74 17.12
CA ALA A 26 10.36 12.04 16.53
C ALA A 26 10.98 12.16 15.12
N LEU A 27 10.27 12.85 14.23
CA LEU A 27 10.71 13.14 12.88
C LEU A 27 12.04 13.91 12.92
N ASN A 28 13.06 13.32 12.30
CA ASN A 28 14.41 13.84 12.28
C ASN A 28 14.72 14.52 10.93
N TRP A 29 15.25 15.74 10.97
CA TRP A 29 15.67 16.51 9.80
C TRP A 29 17.19 16.44 9.57
N GLN A 30 17.87 15.46 10.18
CA GLN A 30 19.31 15.29 10.02
C GLN A 30 19.65 14.86 8.59
N THR A 31 20.62 15.55 8.00
CA THR A 31 21.06 15.38 6.62
C THR A 31 22.27 14.43 6.46
N LYS A 32 22.77 13.86 7.56
CA LYS A 32 23.97 13.02 7.59
C LYS A 32 23.75 11.71 8.37
N ASN A 33 24.34 10.63 7.86
CA ASN A 33 24.45 9.29 8.51
C ASN A 33 23.12 8.57 8.73
N VAL A 34 22.25 8.56 7.70
CA VAL A 34 21.01 7.76 7.72
C VAL A 34 21.18 6.58 6.75
N CYS A 35 20.87 5.38 7.23
CA CYS A 35 20.81 4.16 6.41
C CYS A 35 19.33 3.89 6.07
N ILE A 36 19.00 3.76 4.78
CA ILE A 36 17.60 3.75 4.34
C ILE A 36 16.98 2.34 4.38
N LEU A 37 17.65 1.33 3.79
CA LEU A 37 17.14 -0.05 3.67
C LEU A 37 18.20 -1.14 3.96
N VAL A 38 19.47 -0.82 3.73
CA VAL A 38 20.65 -1.68 3.93
C VAL A 38 21.82 -0.79 4.31
N GLU A 39 22.79 -1.29 5.07
CA GLU A 39 24.01 -0.52 5.44
C GLU A 39 24.77 -0.01 4.20
N SER A 40 24.61 -0.66 3.06
CA SER A 40 25.21 -0.27 1.79
C SER A 40 24.57 0.97 1.14
N TRP A 41 23.36 1.38 1.56
CA TRP A 41 22.69 2.58 1.04
C TRP A 41 22.68 3.68 2.11
N ARG A 42 23.90 4.12 2.46
CA ARG A 42 24.15 5.16 3.45
C ARG A 42 24.23 6.55 2.80
N ILE A 43 23.55 7.51 3.42
CA ILE A 43 23.63 8.92 3.03
C ILE A 43 24.81 9.57 3.78
N ASP A 44 25.97 9.67 3.12
CA ASP A 44 27.16 10.36 3.64
C ASP A 44 27.22 11.85 3.22
N SER A 45 26.43 12.28 2.23
CA SER A 45 26.51 13.63 1.65
C SER A 45 25.14 14.19 1.21
N PHE A 46 25.07 15.52 1.01
CA PHE A 46 23.87 16.23 0.54
C PHE A 46 23.39 15.75 -0.84
N TYR A 47 24.31 15.42 -1.74
CA TYR A 47 23.96 14.86 -3.06
C TYR A 47 23.30 13.48 -2.95
N SER A 48 23.80 12.62 -2.06
CA SER A 48 23.21 11.31 -1.79
C SER A 48 21.80 11.44 -1.21
N LEU A 49 21.53 12.49 -0.43
CA LEU A 49 20.20 12.80 0.08
C LEU A 49 19.23 13.19 -1.04
N ILE A 50 19.63 14.07 -1.98
CA ILE A 50 18.80 14.46 -3.12
C ILE A 50 18.47 13.25 -3.99
N ILE A 51 19.48 12.44 -4.34
CA ILE A 51 19.28 11.22 -5.13
C ILE A 51 18.30 10.27 -4.44
N SER A 52 18.45 10.10 -3.13
CA SER A 52 17.54 9.26 -2.34
C SER A 52 16.11 9.84 -2.33
N CYS A 53 15.95 11.15 -2.19
CA CYS A 53 14.65 11.80 -2.29
C CYS A 53 14.00 11.56 -3.66
N ILE A 54 14.74 11.74 -4.76
CA ILE A 54 14.24 11.51 -6.12
C ILE A 54 13.84 10.04 -6.31
N LEU A 55 14.63 9.10 -5.79
CA LEU A 55 14.29 7.68 -5.86
C LEU A 55 13.03 7.35 -5.07
N VAL A 56 12.90 7.85 -3.84
CA VAL A 56 11.69 7.65 -3.02
C VAL A 56 10.46 8.30 -3.66
N PHE A 57 10.60 9.50 -4.23
CA PHE A 57 9.54 10.17 -5.00
C PHE A 57 9.10 9.34 -6.20
N SER A 58 10.06 8.85 -6.98
CA SER A 58 9.81 8.01 -8.15
C SER A 58 9.17 6.68 -7.77
N LEU A 59 9.58 6.08 -6.65
CA LEU A 59 8.93 4.90 -6.11
C LEU A 59 7.48 5.20 -5.74
N GLY A 60 7.18 6.34 -5.10
CA GLY A 60 5.82 6.77 -4.78
C GLY A 60 4.95 6.94 -6.02
N LEU A 61 5.47 7.58 -7.07
CA LEU A 61 4.80 7.68 -8.39
C LEU A 61 4.51 6.31 -8.99
N PHE A 62 5.51 5.42 -8.94
CA PHE A 62 5.42 4.09 -9.54
C PHE A 62 4.40 3.21 -8.85
N PHE A 63 4.19 3.37 -7.53
CA PHE A 63 3.18 2.60 -6.80
C PHE A 63 1.77 2.83 -7.29
N GLU A 64 1.39 4.08 -7.53
CA GLU A 64 0.04 4.34 -8.03
C GLU A 64 -0.15 3.73 -9.41
N LYS A 65 0.89 3.76 -10.26
CA LYS A 65 0.88 3.06 -11.55
C LYS A 65 0.70 1.55 -11.38
N LEU A 66 1.47 0.92 -10.49
CA LEU A 66 1.37 -0.51 -10.23
C LEU A 66 -0.01 -0.90 -9.70
N ARG A 67 -0.53 -0.13 -8.73
CA ARG A 67 -1.84 -0.37 -8.14
C ARG A 67 -2.94 -0.34 -9.19
N LEU A 68 -2.88 0.62 -10.12
CA LEU A 68 -3.81 0.71 -11.24
C LEU A 68 -3.67 -0.45 -12.22
N LEU A 69 -2.44 -0.85 -12.55
CA LEU A 69 -2.20 -2.02 -13.39
C LEU A 69 -2.84 -3.25 -12.75
N ILE A 70 -2.55 -3.53 -11.48
CA ILE A 70 -3.08 -4.67 -10.75
C ILE A 70 -4.61 -4.63 -10.70
N SER A 71 -5.21 -3.48 -10.37
CA SER A 71 -6.67 -3.32 -10.35
C SER A 71 -7.28 -3.62 -11.72
N ASN A 72 -6.72 -3.06 -12.79
CA ASN A 72 -7.20 -3.31 -14.15
C ASN A 72 -7.05 -4.78 -14.57
N TYR A 73 -5.98 -5.45 -14.12
CA TYR A 73 -5.78 -6.88 -14.33
C TYR A 73 -6.84 -7.71 -13.58
N GLU A 74 -7.14 -7.39 -12.32
CA GLU A 74 -8.19 -8.08 -11.53
C GLU A 74 -9.59 -7.86 -12.13
N ASP A 75 -9.90 -6.65 -12.60
CA ASP A 75 -11.18 -6.32 -13.23
C ASP A 75 -11.41 -7.09 -14.54
N SER A 76 -10.35 -7.22 -15.35
CA SER A 76 -10.41 -7.95 -16.62
C SER A 76 -10.65 -9.44 -16.43
N ILE A 77 -10.00 -10.04 -15.42
CA ILE A 77 -10.17 -11.46 -15.07
C ILE A 77 -11.57 -11.72 -14.53
N SER A 78 -12.09 -10.81 -13.70
CA SER A 78 -13.42 -10.94 -13.10
C SER A 78 -14.52 -10.93 -14.17
N LYS A 79 -14.41 -10.02 -15.16
CA LYS A 79 -15.34 -9.98 -16.31
C LYS A 79 -15.28 -11.25 -17.16
N GLN A 80 -14.08 -11.80 -17.37
CA GLN A 80 -13.93 -13.06 -18.09
C GLN A 80 -14.63 -14.22 -17.35
N ASN A 81 -14.46 -14.31 -16.02
CA ASN A 81 -15.12 -15.36 -15.24
C ASN A 81 -16.65 -15.24 -15.30
N LEU A 82 -17.19 -14.02 -15.18
CA LEU A 82 -18.63 -13.77 -15.27
C LEU A 82 -19.22 -14.12 -16.65
N TYR A 83 -18.52 -13.77 -17.73
CA TYR A 83 -18.95 -14.11 -19.09
C TYR A 83 -19.00 -15.64 -19.32
N ILE A 84 -18.05 -16.38 -18.73
CA ILE A 84 -18.00 -17.84 -18.86
C ILE A 84 -19.11 -18.50 -18.05
N GLU A 85 -19.41 -17.98 -16.86
CA GLU A 85 -20.56 -18.43 -16.06
C GLU A 85 -21.89 -18.20 -16.81
N GLU A 86 -22.04 -17.07 -17.49
CA GLU A 86 -23.23 -16.75 -18.31
C GLU A 86 -23.38 -17.71 -19.51
N LEU A 87 -22.28 -18.03 -20.20
CA LEU A 87 -22.28 -19.03 -21.28
C LEU A 87 -22.63 -20.43 -20.79
N GLU A 88 -22.10 -20.84 -19.64
CA GLU A 88 -22.37 -22.16 -19.04
C GLU A 88 -23.85 -22.31 -18.65
N SER A 89 -24.49 -21.22 -18.22
CA SER A 89 -25.93 -21.21 -17.91
C SER A 89 -26.84 -21.36 -19.14
N ASN A 90 -26.39 -20.89 -20.32
CA ASN A 90 -27.19 -20.91 -21.55
C ASN A 90 -26.94 -22.16 -22.42
N GLU A 91 -25.79 -22.84 -22.28
CA GLU A 91 -25.40 -23.98 -23.14
C GLU A 91 -25.70 -25.34 -22.49
N SER A 92 -26.98 -25.62 -22.23
CA SER A 92 -27.44 -26.96 -21.81
C SER A 92 -27.53 -27.98 -22.98
N SER A 93 -26.86 -27.78 -24.11
CA SER A 93 -27.06 -28.62 -25.30
C SER A 93 -25.83 -28.71 -26.23
N ILE A 94 -25.04 -29.78 -26.02
CA ILE A 94 -24.21 -30.48 -27.02
C ILE A 94 -22.96 -29.73 -27.55
N THR A 95 -21.90 -29.77 -26.74
CA THR A 95 -20.44 -29.77 -27.06
C THR A 95 -19.92 -28.86 -28.19
N PRO A 96 -19.02 -27.91 -27.85
CA PRO A 96 -17.58 -28.15 -27.94
C PRO A 96 -16.79 -27.63 -26.71
N LEU A 97 -17.20 -28.04 -25.51
CA LEU A 97 -16.62 -27.63 -24.22
C LEU A 97 -15.12 -27.97 -24.04
N SER A 98 -14.60 -29.01 -24.70
CA SER A 98 -13.24 -29.54 -24.46
C SER A 98 -12.12 -28.68 -25.05
N ASN A 99 -12.34 -28.00 -26.19
CA ASN A 99 -11.36 -27.11 -26.81
C ASN A 99 -11.32 -25.74 -26.13
N LEU A 100 -12.47 -25.24 -25.67
CA LEU A 100 -12.54 -24.03 -24.85
C LEU A 100 -11.86 -24.25 -23.50
N HIS A 101 -12.07 -25.41 -22.87
CA HIS A 101 -11.43 -25.77 -21.60
C HIS A 101 -9.89 -25.86 -21.70
N ASN A 102 -9.34 -26.38 -22.81
CA ASN A 102 -7.88 -26.44 -23.00
C ASN A 102 -7.24 -25.07 -23.26
N LEU A 103 -7.88 -24.19 -24.04
CA LEU A 103 -7.42 -22.81 -24.24
C LEU A 103 -7.54 -22.00 -22.94
N GLN A 104 -8.66 -22.13 -22.23
CA GLN A 104 -8.88 -21.58 -20.89
C GLN A 104 -7.76 -22.00 -19.93
N HIS A 105 -7.39 -23.28 -19.92
CA HIS A 105 -6.38 -23.80 -19.01
C HIS A 105 -4.97 -23.26 -19.29
N ASN A 106 -4.58 -23.11 -20.56
CA ASN A 106 -3.28 -22.51 -20.91
C ASN A 106 -3.23 -21.00 -20.63
N VAL A 107 -4.32 -20.27 -20.89
CA VAL A 107 -4.45 -18.84 -20.52
C VAL A 107 -4.44 -18.67 -19.00
N SER A 108 -5.11 -19.58 -18.27
CA SER A 108 -5.18 -19.60 -16.79
C SER A 108 -3.83 -19.84 -16.13
N LYS A 109 -2.95 -20.67 -16.70
CA LYS A 109 -1.61 -20.91 -16.14
C LYS A 109 -0.73 -19.66 -16.19
N SER A 110 -0.67 -19.00 -17.35
CA SER A 110 0.14 -17.78 -17.52
C SER A 110 -0.43 -16.61 -16.72
N SER A 111 -1.77 -16.47 -16.66
CA SER A 111 -2.41 -15.44 -15.84
C SER A 111 -2.25 -15.70 -14.33
N ARG A 112 -2.23 -16.97 -13.90
CA ARG A 112 -1.96 -17.34 -12.51
C ARG A 112 -0.53 -16.99 -12.09
N MET A 113 0.45 -17.21 -12.97
CA MET A 113 1.85 -16.90 -12.67
C MET A 113 2.13 -15.39 -12.67
N ILE A 114 1.57 -14.64 -13.62
CA ILE A 114 1.72 -13.17 -13.63
C ILE A 114 1.05 -12.54 -12.40
N ARG A 115 -0.14 -13.04 -12.01
CA ARG A 115 -0.88 -12.55 -10.83
C ARG A 115 -0.12 -12.81 -9.53
N ALA A 116 0.44 -14.02 -9.38
CA ALA A 116 1.26 -14.36 -8.23
C ALA A 116 2.52 -13.48 -8.13
N SER A 117 3.18 -13.22 -9.27
CA SER A 117 4.35 -12.35 -9.32
C SER A 117 4.02 -10.89 -8.97
N LEU A 118 2.94 -10.34 -9.53
CA LEU A 118 2.46 -8.99 -9.22
C LEU A 118 2.08 -8.83 -7.75
N TYR A 119 1.42 -9.84 -7.17
CA TYR A 119 1.07 -9.84 -5.74
C TYR A 119 2.31 -9.88 -4.83
N GLY A 120 3.29 -10.73 -5.15
CA GLY A 120 4.57 -10.76 -4.43
C GLY A 120 5.32 -9.44 -4.52
N PHE A 121 5.33 -8.81 -5.69
CA PHE A 121 5.95 -7.50 -5.90
C PHE A 121 5.24 -6.37 -5.13
N MET A 122 3.90 -6.41 -5.06
CA MET A 122 3.12 -5.46 -4.28
C MET A 122 3.43 -5.55 -2.78
N ILE A 123 3.52 -6.78 -2.25
CA ILE A 123 3.89 -7.01 -0.85
C ILE A 123 5.32 -6.50 -0.58
N PHE A 124 6.27 -6.88 -1.43
CA PHE A 124 7.65 -6.42 -1.33
C PHE A 124 7.74 -4.89 -1.30
N TYR A 125 7.03 -4.23 -2.20
CA TYR A 125 6.96 -2.78 -2.26
C TYR A 125 6.37 -2.16 -0.98
N SER A 126 5.29 -2.73 -0.45
CA SER A 126 4.67 -2.26 0.80
C SER A 126 5.66 -2.31 1.96
N TYR A 127 6.46 -3.38 2.06
CA TYR A 127 7.51 -3.48 3.07
C TYR A 127 8.58 -2.41 2.88
N CYS A 128 9.04 -2.16 1.65
CA CYS A 128 10.00 -1.08 1.39
C CYS A 128 9.49 0.29 1.83
N MET A 129 8.24 0.63 1.54
CA MET A 129 7.67 1.92 1.93
C MET A 129 7.45 2.06 3.42
N MET A 130 7.05 0.99 4.09
CA MET A 130 6.99 0.96 5.55
C MET A 130 8.37 1.14 6.17
N LEU A 131 9.41 0.48 5.64
CA LEU A 131 10.79 0.66 6.11
C LEU A 131 11.26 2.10 5.94
N ILE A 132 10.98 2.73 4.80
CA ILE A 132 11.32 4.15 4.56
C ILE A 132 10.61 5.05 5.59
N ALA A 133 9.33 4.83 5.86
CA ALA A 133 8.59 5.61 6.86
C ALA A 133 9.17 5.43 8.28
N MET A 134 9.62 4.22 8.63
CA MET A 134 10.26 3.92 9.90
C MET A 134 11.67 4.52 10.05
N THR A 135 12.26 5.08 9.00
CA THR A 135 13.53 5.83 9.13
C THR A 135 13.37 7.17 9.83
N TYR A 136 12.12 7.62 10.04
CA TYR A 136 11.75 8.90 10.65
C TYR A 136 12.41 10.14 10.01
N ASN A 137 12.98 10.02 8.80
CA ASN A 137 13.60 11.15 8.12
C ASN A 137 12.54 12.02 7.42
N GLY A 138 12.43 13.28 7.82
CA GLY A 138 11.45 14.22 7.28
C GLY A 138 11.51 14.39 5.77
N PHE A 139 12.70 14.51 5.20
CA PHE A 139 12.88 14.73 3.76
C PHE A 139 12.39 13.53 2.94
N LEU A 140 12.69 12.30 3.40
CA LEU A 140 12.26 11.09 2.70
C LEU A 140 10.74 10.88 2.81
N ILE A 141 10.15 11.14 3.98
CA ILE A 141 8.70 11.03 4.20
C ILE A 141 7.95 12.06 3.32
N VAL A 142 8.40 13.31 3.28
CA VAL A 142 7.80 14.33 2.41
C VAL A 142 7.96 13.96 0.93
N SER A 143 9.12 13.44 0.54
CA SER A 143 9.35 12.96 -0.83
C SER A 143 8.41 11.81 -1.21
N LEU A 144 8.19 10.88 -0.28
CA LEU A 144 7.25 9.77 -0.47
C LEU A 144 5.82 10.27 -0.66
N ILE A 145 5.34 11.12 0.24
CA ILE A 145 3.97 11.66 0.21
C ILE A 145 3.74 12.49 -1.05
N SER A 146 4.69 13.36 -1.40
CA SER A 146 4.58 14.15 -2.63
C SER A 146 4.59 13.27 -3.89
N GLY A 147 5.36 12.18 -3.90
CA GLY A 147 5.35 11.18 -4.97
C GLY A 147 4.02 10.47 -5.11
N THR A 148 3.39 10.05 -4.02
CA THR A 148 2.07 9.39 -4.08
C THR A 148 0.96 10.35 -4.52
N ILE A 149 0.98 11.60 -4.03
CA ILE A 149 0.05 12.65 -4.46
C ILE A 149 0.19 12.92 -5.96
N ALA A 150 1.41 13.12 -6.44
CA ALA A 150 1.68 13.33 -7.85
C ALA A 150 1.24 12.11 -8.68
N GLY A 151 1.48 10.89 -8.20
CA GLY A 151 1.11 9.65 -8.87
C GLY A 151 -0.40 9.56 -9.04
N PHE A 152 -1.14 9.82 -7.97
CA PHE A 152 -2.59 9.89 -8.01
C PHE A 152 -3.07 10.93 -9.02
N TYR A 153 -2.51 12.14 -8.99
CA TYR A 153 -2.89 13.20 -9.93
C TYR A 153 -2.68 12.80 -11.40
N TYR A 154 -1.53 12.21 -11.74
CA TYR A 154 -1.22 11.82 -13.12
C TYR A 154 -2.03 10.63 -13.63
N TYR A 155 -2.23 9.59 -12.80
CA TYR A 155 -2.85 8.36 -13.27
C TYR A 155 -4.38 8.29 -13.05
N THR A 156 -4.92 8.92 -11.99
CA THR A 156 -6.38 8.96 -11.76
C THR A 156 -7.12 9.83 -12.79
N SER A 157 -6.49 10.90 -13.27
CA SER A 157 -7.05 11.74 -14.33
C SER A 157 -7.27 10.97 -15.65
N SER A 158 -6.49 9.92 -15.90
CA SER A 158 -6.65 9.06 -17.08
C SER A 158 -7.75 8.00 -16.91
N THR A 159 -7.92 7.44 -15.71
CA THR A 159 -8.90 6.37 -15.44
C THR A 159 -10.33 6.89 -15.27
N SER A 160 -10.51 8.11 -14.76
CA SER A 160 -11.83 8.71 -14.52
C SER A 160 -12.63 9.01 -15.79
N VAL A 161 -11.99 9.07 -16.96
CA VAL A 161 -12.66 9.26 -18.26
C VAL A 161 -13.24 7.95 -18.81
N SER A 162 -12.71 6.77 -18.42
CA SER A 162 -13.17 5.48 -18.97
C SER A 162 -14.28 4.81 -18.16
N ASN A 163 -14.41 5.11 -16.86
CA ASN A 163 -15.39 4.47 -15.97
C ASN A 163 -16.70 5.25 -15.80
N ARG A 164 -16.83 6.46 -16.36
CA ARG A 164 -18.09 7.24 -16.33
C ARG A 164 -18.98 7.07 -17.55
N THR A 165 -18.55 6.32 -18.56
CA THR A 165 -19.27 6.13 -19.82
C THR A 165 -20.09 4.84 -19.92
N LEU A 166 -20.18 4.04 -18.86
CA LEU A 166 -20.98 2.80 -18.85
C LEU A 166 -22.04 2.73 -17.73
N SER A 167 -22.39 3.86 -17.11
CA SER A 167 -23.40 3.90 -16.03
C SER A 167 -24.60 4.81 -16.31
N CYS A 168 -24.85 5.19 -17.56
CA CYS A 168 -26.14 5.78 -17.93
C CYS A 168 -26.92 4.75 -18.75
N HIS A 169 -27.73 3.98 -18.02
CA HIS A 169 -28.94 3.33 -18.51
C HIS A 169 -30.03 4.38 -18.76
#